data_AF-A0A957X077-F1
#
_entry.id   AF-A0A957X077-F1
#
_cell.length_a   1.000
_cell.length_b   1.000
_cell.length_c   1.000
_cell.angle_alpha   90.00
_cell.angle_beta   90.00
_cell.angle_gamma   90.00
#
_symmetry.space_group_name_H-M   'P 1'
#
loop_
_entity.id
_entity.type
_entity.pdbx_description
1 polymer ?
#
loop_
_entity_poly.entity_id
_entity_poly.type
_entity_poly.pdbx_seq_one_letter_code
_entity_poly.pdbx_strand_id
1 'polypeptide(L)' 'LIGVISWLIGGLIALPASSFLTNVVGEQLLQAKPSYIFSTNGAILWLFIVMFLAGVASFLPARNASRLTVREVLSYE' A
#
# COMPACT_ATOMS: atom_id res chain seq x y z
N LEU A 1 -0.15 8.07 8.53
CA LEU A 1 1.15 8.49 7.97
C LEU A 1 1.85 7.36 7.23
N ILE A 2 2.15 6.23 7.91
CA ILE A 2 2.88 5.09 7.32
C ILE A 2 2.22 4.61 6.01
N GLY A 3 0.89 4.41 5.98
CA GLY A 3 0.20 3.99 4.76
C GLY A 3 0.38 4.92 3.55
N VAL A 4 0.39 6.25 3.76
CA VAL A 4 0.62 7.22 2.68
C VAL A 4 2.06 7.18 2.18
N ILE A 5 3.02 7.07 3.10
CA ILE A 5 4.45 6.96 2.76
C ILE A 5 4.72 5.67 1.98
N SER A 6 4.16 4.54 2.42
CA SER A 6 4.26 3.26 1.73
C SER A 6 3.63 3.33 0.33
N TRP A 7 2.48 3.98 0.19
CA TRP A 7 1.85 4.19 -1.11
C TRP A 7 2.71 5.06 -2.04
N LEU A 8 3.32 6.13 -1.54
CA LEU A 8 4.20 7.00 -2.33
C LEU A 8 5.44 6.26 -2.83
N ILE A 9 6.16 5.59 -1.92
CA ILE A 9 7.37 4.85 -2.27
C ILE A 9 7.03 3.70 -3.23
N GLY A 10 5.98 2.94 -2.91
CA GLY A 10 5.48 1.85 -3.75
C GLY A 10 5.05 2.34 -5.14
N GLY A 11 4.35 3.48 -5.22
CA GLY A 11 3.94 4.10 -6.48
C GLY A 11 5.12 4.57 -7.33
N LEU A 12 6.13 5.18 -6.71
CA LEU A 12 7.35 5.58 -7.41
C LEU A 12 8.12 4.38 -7.96
N ILE A 13 8.19 3.27 -7.22
CA ILE A 13 8.82 2.03 -7.67
C ILE A 13 7.96 1.32 -8.73
N ALA A 14 6.63 1.43 -8.63
CA ALA A 14 5.71 0.79 -9.57
C ALA A 14 5.89 1.32 -11.00
N LEU A 15 6.23 2.60 -11.19
CA LEU A 15 6.46 3.19 -12.51
C LEU A 15 7.57 2.47 -13.31
N PRO A 16 8.83 2.37 -12.83
CA PRO A 16 9.87 1.63 -13.54
C PRO A 16 9.61 0.12 -13.54
N ALA A 17 9.08 -0.44 -12.45
CA ALA A 17 8.84 -1.89 -12.36
C ALA A 17 7.79 -2.37 -13.37
N SER A 18 6.67 -1.65 -13.51
CA SER A 18 5.61 -2.04 -14.44
C SER A 18 5.99 -1.79 -15.90
N SER A 19 6.79 -0.76 -16.20
CA SER A 19 7.38 -0.58 -17.53
C SER A 19 8.32 -1.74 -17.89
N PHE A 20 9.21 -2.12 -16.97
CA PHE A 20 10.11 -3.25 -17.16
C PHE A 20 9.34 -4.56 -17.39
N LEU A 21 8.35 -4.84 -16.53
CA LEU A 21 7.51 -6.02 -16.64
C LEU A 21 6.75 -6.05 -17.97
N THR A 22 6.20 -4.92 -18.41
CA THR A 22 5.47 -4.82 -19.68
C THR A 22 6.37 -5.11 -20.87
N ASN A 23 7.60 -4.60 -20.88
CA ASN A 23 8.54 -4.87 -21.96
C ASN A 23 8.95 -6.35 -21.98
N VAL A 24 9.36 -6.91 -20.84
CA VAL A 24 9.84 -8.30 -20.77
C VAL A 24 8.72 -9.31 -21.04
N VAL A 25 7.55 -9.13 -20.43
CA VAL A 25 6.45 -10.06 -20.61
C VAL A 25 5.81 -9.86 -21.98
N GLY A 26 5.70 -8.60 -22.42
CA GLY A 26 5.10 -8.25 -23.70
C GLY A 26 5.89 -8.73 -24.90
N GLU A 27 7.21 -8.54 -24.92
CA GLU A 27 8.07 -9.08 -25.99
C GLU A 27 7.98 -10.61 -26.05
N GLN A 28 7.96 -11.29 -24.90
CA GLN A 28 7.93 -12.75 -24.83
C GLN A 28 6.58 -13.33 -25.25
N LEU A 29 5.47 -12.72 -24.83
CA LEU A 29 4.12 -13.23 -25.11
C LEU A 29 3.58 -12.77 -26.46
N LEU A 30 3.83 -11.52 -26.84
CA LEU A 30 3.22 -10.90 -28.03
C LEU A 30 4.18 -10.85 -29.22
N GLN A 31 5.47 -11.19 -29.04
CA GLN A 31 6.53 -11.08 -30.06
C GLN A 31 6.64 -9.68 -30.68
N ALA A 32 6.10 -8.67 -30.00
CA ALA A 32 6.01 -7.29 -30.44
C ALA A 32 6.12 -6.36 -29.23
N LYS A 33 6.68 -5.17 -29.43
CA LYS A 33 6.90 -4.18 -28.37
C LYS A 33 5.55 -3.55 -27.97
N PRO A 34 5.01 -3.82 -26.77
CA PRO A 34 3.72 -3.27 -26.38
C PRO A 34 3.85 -1.80 -25.98
N SER A 35 2.79 -1.03 -26.21
CA SER A 35 2.69 0.31 -25.64
C SER A 35 2.42 0.21 -24.14
N TYR A 36 3.38 0.65 -23.32
CA TYR A 36 3.19 0.75 -21.87
C TYR A 36 2.25 1.92 -21.53
N ILE A 37 1.16 1.61 -20.82
CA ILE A 37 0.19 2.60 -20.33
C ILE A 37 0.03 2.39 -18.83
N PHE A 38 0.44 3.39 -18.04
CA PHE A 38 0.24 3.37 -16.59
C PHE A 38 -1.15 3.88 -16.23
N SER A 39 -1.91 3.10 -15.44
CA SER A 39 -3.25 3.48 -15.02
C SER A 39 -3.21 4.38 -13.78
N THR A 40 -3.33 5.69 -13.98
CA THR A 40 -3.46 6.67 -12.88
C THR A 40 -4.69 6.39 -12.02
N ASN A 41 -5.80 5.96 -12.63
CA ASN A 41 -7.01 5.56 -11.90
C ASN A 41 -6.74 4.36 -10.98
N GLY A 42 -5.97 3.38 -11.46
CA GLY A 42 -5.55 2.24 -10.64
C GLY A 42 -4.68 2.66 -9.45
N ALA A 43 -3.74 3.59 -9.67
CA ALA A 43 -2.90 4.12 -8.60
C ALA A 43 -3.71 4.85 -7.52
N ILE A 44 -4.69 5.67 -7.92
CA ILE A 44 -5.60 6.38 -7.00
C ILE A 44 -6.49 5.38 -6.24
N LEU A 45 -7.06 4.39 -6.93
CA LEU A 45 -7.86 3.35 -6.28
C LEU A 45 -7.04 2.60 -5.21
N TRP A 46 -5.78 2.29 -5.53
CA TRP A 46 -4.88 1.63 -4.59
C TRP A 46 -4.59 2.49 -3.35
N LEU A 47 -4.51 3.82 -3.49
CA LEU A 47 -4.36 4.73 -2.33
C LEU A 47 -5.54 4.58 -1.36
N PHE A 48 -6.77 4.58 -1.87
CA PHE A 48 -7.96 4.41 -1.04
C PHE A 48 -7.95 3.08 -0.29
N ILE A 49 -7.55 2.00 -0.96
CA ILE A 49 -7.42 0.67 -0.34
C ILE A 49 -6.39 0.70 0.79
N VAL A 50 -5.19 1.24 0.53
CA VAL A 50 -4.13 1.33 1.54
C VAL A 50 -4.54 2.18 2.74
N MET A 51 -5.21 3.32 2.51
CA MET A 51 -5.71 4.18 3.57
C MET A 51 -6.76 3.47 4.43
N PHE A 52 -7.68 2.75 3.80
CA PHE A 52 -8.69 1.97 4.51
C PHE A 52 -8.05 0.88 5.37
N LEU A 53 -7.13 0.09 4.81
CA LEU A 53 -6.43 -0.97 5.53
C LEU A 53 -5.59 -0.42 6.68
N ALA A 54 -4.85 0.65 6.46
CA ALA A 54 -4.05 1.30 7.49
C ALA A 54 -4.93 1.85 8.63
N GLY A 55 -6.10 2.42 8.29
CA GLY A 55 -7.07 2.90 9.27
C GLY A 55 -7.60 1.75 10.14
N VAL A 56 -8.03 0.65 9.54
CA VAL A 56 -8.53 -0.53 10.26
C VAL A 56 -7.44 -1.13 11.14
N ALA A 57 -6.24 -1.33 10.60
CA ALA A 57 -5.10 -1.89 11.32
C ALA A 57 -4.67 -1.03 12.52
N SER A 58 -4.83 0.29 12.44
CA SER A 58 -4.50 1.21 13.54
C SER A 58 -5.62 1.33 14.57
N PHE A 59 -6.87 1.27 14.11
CA PHE A 59 -8.04 1.46 14.97
C PHE A 59 -8.27 0.30 15.95
N LEU A 60 -8.09 -0.95 15.50
CA LEU A 60 -8.27 -2.14 16.33
C LEU A 60 -7.40 -2.13 17.61
N PRO A 61 -6.06 -1.95 17.53
CA PRO A 61 -5.22 -1.87 18.73
C PRO A 61 -5.48 -0.58 19.54
N ALA A 62 -5.76 0.54 18.89
CA ALA A 62 -6.08 1.80 19.60
C ALA A 62 -7.34 1.64 20.48
N ARG A 63 -8.37 0.94 19.99
CA ARG A 63 -9.57 0.64 20.77
C ARG A 63 -9.26 -0.23 21.98
N ASN A 64 -8.42 -1.24 21.84
CA ASN A 64 -8.00 -2.08 22.96
C ASN A 64 -7.19 -1.28 24.00
N ALA A 65 -6.25 -0.46 23.55
CA ALA A 65 -5.43 0.38 24.42
C ALA A 65 -6.26 1.41 25.20
N SER A 66 -7.26 2.03 24.56
CA SER A 66 -8.16 3.00 25.21
C SER A 66 -9.04 2.42 26.32
N ARG A 67 -9.18 1.09 26.38
CA ARG A 67 -10.01 0.39 27.37
C ARG A 67 -9.20 -0.17 28.55
N LEU A 68 -7.87 -0.12 28.49
CA LEU A 68 -7.01 -0.51 29.61
C LEU A 68 -7.14 0.53 30.72
N THR A 69 -7.44 0.07 31.94
CA THR A 69 -7.57 0.95 33.09
C THR A 69 -6.22 1.25 33.71
N VAL A 70 -6.03 2.45 34.29
CA VAL A 70 -4.75 2.90 34.87
C VAL A 70 -4.21 1.92 35.93
N ARG A 71 -5.09 1.21 36.65
CA ARG A 71 -4.71 0.21 37.66
C ARG A 71 -4.03 -1.03 37.07
N GLU A 72 -4.38 -1.43 35.85
CA GLU A 72 -3.81 -2.60 35.19
C GLU A 72 -2.43 -2.29 34.60
N VAL A 73 -2.17 -1.03 34.22
CA VAL A 73 -0.84 -0.60 33.74
C VAL A 73 0.16 -0.51 34.89
N LEU A 74 -0.27 -0.06 36.07
CA LEU A 74 0.61 0.09 37.25
C LEU A 74 1.02 -1.24 37.90
N SER A 75 0.27 -2.33 37.68
CA SER A 75 0.63 -3.67 38.14
C SER A 75 1.58 -4.42 37.20
N TYR A 76 1.86 -3.84 36.03
CA TYR A 76 2.82 -4.34 35.05
C TYR A 76 4.20 -3.66 35.16
N GLU A 77 4.32 -2.63 36.01
CA GLU A 77 5.60 -2.11 36.52
C GLU A 77 6.00 -2.85 37.80
#